data_AF-A0AB74M7N1-F1
#
_entry.id   AF-A0AB74M7N1-F1
#
_cell.length_a   1.000
_cell.length_b   1.000
_cell.length_c   1.000
_cell.angle_alpha   90.00
_cell.angle_beta   90.00
_cell.angle_gamma   90.00
#
_symmetry.space_group_name_H-M   'P 1'
#
loop_
_entity.id
_entity.type
_entity.pdbx_description
1 polymer ?
#
loop_
_entity_poly.entity_id
_entity_poly.type
_entity_poly.pdbx_seq_one_letter_code
_entity_poly.pdbx_strand_id
1 'polypeptide(L)'
;ALITAGASAPDILDQFLDEKEGNHTTAYRDGSGIWTICRGATVVDGKPVVPGMKLSKEKCDQVNAIERDKALAWVEKNIRVPLTEPQKAGIASFCPYNIGPGKC
;
A
#
# COMPACT_ATOMS: atom_id res chain seq x y z
N ALA A 1 5.27 19.10 -0.09
CA ALA A 1 5.38 19.48 -1.52
C ALA A 1 4.17 18.98 -2.33
N LEU A 2 3.84 17.68 -2.33
CA LEU A 2 2.69 17.15 -3.10
C LEU A 2 1.32 17.66 -2.62
N ILE A 3 1.08 17.66 -1.31
CA ILE A 3 -0.17 18.18 -0.73
C ILE A 3 -0.40 19.66 -1.10
N THR A 4 0.65 20.47 -0.99
CA THR A 4 0.62 21.90 -1.35
C THR A 4 0.50 22.14 -2.86
N ALA A 5 0.77 21.12 -3.68
CA ALA A 5 0.67 21.16 -5.14
C ALA A 5 -0.67 20.62 -5.67
N GLY A 6 -1.60 20.22 -4.80
CA GLY A 6 -2.90 19.68 -5.22
C GLY A 6 -2.83 18.28 -5.85
N ALA A 7 -1.84 17.48 -5.45
CA ALA A 7 -1.69 16.11 -5.93
C ALA A 7 -2.89 15.21 -5.57
N SER A 8 -3.10 14.16 -6.37
CA SER A 8 -4.18 13.19 -6.14
C SER A 8 -3.91 12.31 -4.93
N ALA A 9 -4.95 11.66 -4.37
CA ALA A 9 -4.77 10.74 -3.25
C ALA A 9 -3.84 9.56 -3.58
N PRO A 10 -3.89 8.93 -4.77
CA PRO A 10 -2.90 7.94 -5.19
C PRO A 10 -1.45 8.45 -5.12
N ASP A 11 -1.18 9.65 -5.66
CA ASP A 11 0.19 10.21 -5.69
C ASP A 11 0.71 10.53 -4.29
N ILE A 12 -0.15 11.12 -3.45
CA ILE A 12 0.18 11.42 -2.05
C ILE A 12 0.44 10.12 -1.29
N LEU A 13 -0.40 9.10 -1.51
CA LEU A 13 -0.30 7.83 -0.83
C LEU A 13 0.97 7.09 -1.23
N ASP A 14 1.30 7.03 -2.53
CA ASP A 14 2.51 6.36 -2.99
C ASP A 14 3.78 7.01 -2.44
N GLN A 15 3.89 8.33 -2.53
CA GLN A 15 5.03 9.04 -1.98
C GLN A 15 5.17 8.80 -0.47
N PHE A 16 4.05 8.83 0.28
CA PHE A 16 4.09 8.56 1.71
C PHE A 16 4.51 7.11 2.02
N LEU A 17 3.92 6.14 1.32
CA LEU A 17 4.20 4.73 1.57
C LEU A 17 5.63 4.34 1.16
N ASP A 18 6.18 4.92 0.09
CA ASP A 18 7.60 4.75 -0.27
C ASP A 18 8.55 5.22 0.83
N GLU A 19 8.18 6.28 1.57
CA GLU A 19 8.97 6.78 2.71
C GLU A 19 8.84 5.92 3.97
N LYS A 20 7.71 5.22 4.17
CA LYS A 20 7.38 4.58 5.45
C LYS A 20 7.49 3.06 5.49
N GLU A 21 7.16 2.38 4.39
CA GLU A 21 6.95 0.93 4.41
C GLU A 21 8.19 0.13 3.92
N GLY A 22 9.11 0.78 3.20
CA GLY A 22 10.23 0.11 2.53
C GLY A 22 9.80 -0.67 1.29
N ASN A 23 10.71 -0.93 0.34
CA ASN A 23 10.38 -1.65 -0.91
C ASN A 23 11.48 -2.66 -1.27
N HIS A 24 11.17 -3.95 -1.15
CA HIS A 24 12.13 -5.04 -1.30
C HIS A 24 11.78 -5.98 -2.47
N THR A 25 12.66 -6.09 -3.47
CA THR A 25 12.45 -6.96 -4.64
C THR A 25 12.69 -8.44 -4.37
N THR A 26 13.14 -8.81 -3.16
CA THR A 26 13.32 -10.19 -2.72
C THR A 26 12.47 -10.43 -1.48
N ALA A 27 11.80 -11.58 -1.43
CA ALA A 27 10.95 -11.94 -0.30
C ALA A 27 11.75 -12.02 1.01
N TYR A 28 11.17 -11.48 2.07
CA TYR A 28 11.72 -11.46 3.42
C TYR A 28 10.64 -11.89 4.43
N ARG A 29 11.05 -12.20 5.66
CA ARG A 29 10.10 -12.38 6.76
C ARG A 29 9.92 -11.06 7.48
N ASP A 30 8.67 -10.63 7.63
CA ASP A 30 8.34 -9.47 8.45
C ASP A 30 8.47 -9.77 9.96
N GLY A 31 8.18 -8.77 10.80
CA GLY A 31 8.24 -8.90 12.25
C GLY A 31 7.28 -9.93 12.86
N SER A 32 6.28 -10.39 12.09
CA SER A 32 5.34 -11.45 12.47
C SER A 32 5.71 -12.81 11.85
N GLY A 33 6.83 -12.89 11.12
CA GLY A 33 7.33 -14.10 10.51
C GLY A 33 6.64 -14.49 9.20
N ILE A 34 5.82 -13.60 8.62
CA ILE A 34 5.09 -13.82 7.36
C ILE A 34 6.02 -13.48 6.18
N TRP A 35 5.94 -14.27 5.11
CA TRP A 35 6.67 -13.98 3.88
C TRP A 35 6.05 -12.82 3.13
N THR A 36 6.89 -11.81 2.87
CA THR A 36 6.49 -10.50 2.40
C THR A 36 7.45 -9.99 1.33
N ILE A 37 6.98 -9.21 0.36
CA ILE A 37 7.79 -8.66 -0.74
C ILE A 37 7.28 -7.27 -1.15
N CYS A 38 8.07 -6.55 -1.93
CA CYS A 38 7.81 -5.19 -2.38
C CYS A 38 7.53 -4.29 -1.18
N ARG A 39 6.38 -3.58 -1.16
CA ARG A 39 5.97 -2.68 -0.09
C ARG A 39 5.05 -3.34 0.96
N GLY A 40 5.34 -4.58 1.35
CA GLY A 40 4.52 -5.27 2.35
C GLY A 40 3.50 -6.28 1.78
N ALA A 41 3.57 -6.61 0.48
CA ALA A 41 2.65 -7.55 -0.13
C ALA A 41 2.95 -8.99 0.33
N THR A 42 1.90 -9.72 0.74
CA THR A 42 1.97 -11.13 1.15
C THR A 42 1.37 -12.07 0.10
N VAL A 43 0.71 -11.51 -0.91
CA VAL A 43 0.13 -12.22 -2.05
C VAL A 43 0.49 -11.45 -3.33
N VAL A 44 1.00 -12.15 -4.34
CA VAL A 44 1.31 -11.59 -5.66
C VAL A 44 0.67 -12.47 -6.73
N ASP A 45 -0.07 -11.86 -7.66
CA ASP A 45 -0.81 -12.57 -8.72
C ASP A 45 -1.71 -13.70 -8.18
N GLY A 46 -2.34 -13.46 -7.03
CA GLY A 46 -3.23 -14.41 -6.35
C GLY A 46 -2.53 -15.57 -5.64
N LYS A 47 -1.19 -15.57 -5.58
CA LYS A 47 -0.40 -16.61 -4.91
C LYS A 47 0.34 -16.05 -3.68
N PRO A 48 0.43 -16.80 -2.58
CA PRO A 48 1.22 -16.39 -1.43
C PRO A 48 2.69 -16.14 -1.81
N VAL A 49 3.30 -15.16 -1.18
CA VAL A 49 4.75 -14.96 -1.26
C VAL A 49 5.45 -16.12 -0.55
N VAL A 50 6.51 -16.64 -1.16
CA VAL A 50 7.24 -17.82 -0.69
C VAL A 50 8.73 -17.53 -0.57
N PRO A 51 9.48 -18.31 0.25
CA PRO A 51 10.92 -18.15 0.37
C PRO A 51 11.62 -18.18 -1.01
N GLY A 52 12.55 -17.26 -1.24
CA GLY A 52 13.31 -17.18 -2.48
C GLY A 52 12.57 -16.50 -3.65
N MET A 53 11.31 -16.09 -3.48
CA MET A 53 10.62 -15.27 -4.49
C MET A 53 11.37 -13.95 -4.71
N LYS A 54 11.56 -13.60 -5.99
CA LYS A 54 12.17 -12.35 -6.44
C LYS A 54 11.33 -11.75 -7.55
N LEU A 55 11.19 -10.43 -7.55
CA LEU A 55 10.45 -9.67 -8.55
C LEU A 55 11.36 -8.59 -9.14
N SER A 56 11.05 -8.14 -10.35
CA SER A 56 11.68 -6.93 -10.87
C SER A 56 11.13 -5.70 -10.13
N LYS A 57 11.81 -4.56 -10.25
CA LYS A 57 11.33 -3.31 -9.68
C LYS A 57 9.96 -2.93 -10.26
N GLU A 58 9.81 -3.06 -11.57
CA GLU A 58 8.59 -2.74 -12.31
C GLU A 58 7.42 -3.62 -11.86
N LYS A 59 7.68 -4.90 -11.57
CA LYS A 59 6.66 -5.79 -11.02
C LYS A 59 6.28 -5.40 -9.59
N CYS A 60 7.24 -4.96 -8.77
CA CYS A 60 6.91 -4.40 -7.46
C CYS A 60 6.09 -3.13 -7.58
N ASP A 61 6.39 -2.23 -8.52
CA ASP A 61 5.62 -1.01 -8.72
C ASP A 61 4.16 -1.33 -9.12
N GLN A 62 3.95 -2.37 -9.95
CA GLN A 62 2.60 -2.88 -10.27
C GLN A 62 1.88 -3.44 -9.04
N VAL A 63 2.55 -4.26 -8.24
CA VAL A 63 1.98 -4.84 -7.01
C VAL A 63 1.61 -3.72 -6.03
N ASN A 64 2.50 -2.76 -5.82
CA ASN A 64 2.30 -1.64 -4.92
C ASN A 64 1.10 -0.78 -5.36
N ALA A 65 0.95 -0.52 -6.68
CA ALA A 65 -0.20 0.19 -7.22
C ALA A 65 -1.52 -0.54 -6.94
N ILE A 66 -1.54 -1.87 -7.09
CA ILE A 66 -2.74 -2.68 -6.78
C ILE A 66 -3.11 -2.57 -5.29
N GLU A 67 -2.14 -2.69 -4.38
CA GLU A 67 -2.40 -2.59 -2.94
C GLU A 67 -2.83 -1.17 -2.52
N ARG A 68 -2.21 -0.14 -3.10
CA ARG A 68 -2.62 1.27 -2.94
C ARG A 68 -4.08 1.47 -3.37
N ASP A 69 -4.45 0.97 -4.55
CA ASP A 69 -5.79 1.16 -5.09
C ASP A 69 -6.84 0.41 -4.26
N LYS A 70 -6.52 -0.78 -3.72
CA LYS A 70 -7.38 -1.48 -2.76
C LYS A 70 -7.60 -0.65 -1.49
N ALA A 71 -6.55 -0.04 -0.95
CA ALA A 71 -6.65 0.80 0.24
C ALA A 71 -7.55 2.02 0.00
N LEU A 72 -7.38 2.71 -1.13
CA LEU A 72 -8.23 3.85 -1.51
C LEU A 72 -9.68 3.42 -1.80
N ALA A 73 -9.89 2.31 -2.52
CA ALA A 73 -11.23 1.78 -2.75
C ALA A 73 -11.94 1.39 -1.46
N TRP A 74 -11.19 0.91 -0.45
CA TRP A 74 -11.75 0.70 0.89
C TRP A 74 -12.22 2.01 1.51
N VAL A 75 -11.44 3.10 1.42
CA VAL A 75 -11.86 4.42 1.94
C VAL A 75 -13.13 4.89 1.25
N GLU A 76 -13.18 4.85 -0.08
CA GLU A 76 -14.35 5.30 -0.86
C GLU A 76 -15.62 4.49 -0.54
N LYS A 77 -15.47 3.19 -0.30
CA LYS A 77 -16.59 2.31 0.03
C LYS A 77 -17.15 2.57 1.44
N ASN A 78 -16.29 2.91 2.41
CA ASN A 78 -16.66 2.95 3.82
C ASN A 78 -16.92 4.37 4.35
N ILE A 79 -16.25 5.38 3.81
CA ILE A 79 -16.42 6.77 4.25
C ILE A 79 -17.40 7.50 3.33
N ARG A 80 -18.52 7.96 3.89
CA ARG A 80 -19.64 8.55 3.13
C ARG A 80 -19.71 10.08 3.21
N VAL A 81 -18.76 10.71 3.90
CA VAL A 81 -18.63 12.17 3.94
C VAL A 81 -17.61 12.63 2.91
N PRO A 82 -17.72 13.87 2.39
CA PRO A 82 -16.71 14.43 1.51
C PRO A 82 -15.34 14.45 2.18
N LEU A 83 -14.31 13.97 1.47
CA LEU A 83 -12.92 13.99 1.91
C LEU A 83 -12.05 14.70 0.87
N THR A 84 -11.07 15.44 1.36
CA THR A 84 -9.97 15.96 0.53
C THR A 84 -9.01 14.83 0.15
N GLU A 85 -8.23 15.00 -0.92
CA GLU A 85 -7.25 14.00 -1.38
C GLU A 85 -6.23 13.59 -0.29
N PRO A 86 -5.65 14.54 0.51
CA PRO A 86 -4.78 14.17 1.62
C PRO A 86 -5.50 13.38 2.73
N GLN A 87 -6.78 13.66 2.99
CA GLN A 87 -7.55 12.90 3.98
C GLN A 87 -7.79 11.46 3.51
N LYS A 88 -8.11 11.26 2.22
CA LYS A 88 -8.22 9.92 1.63
C LYS A 88 -6.90 9.15 1.77
N ALA A 89 -5.79 9.77 1.38
CA ALA A 89 -4.46 9.15 1.48
C ALA A 89 -4.08 8.84 2.94
N GLY A 90 -4.32 9.76 3.88
CA GLY A 90 -4.03 9.54 5.30
C GLY A 90 -4.84 8.39 5.90
N ILE A 91 -6.14 8.33 5.61
CA ILE A 91 -7.00 7.23 6.07
C ILE A 91 -6.56 5.92 5.42
N ALA A 92 -6.33 5.91 4.10
CA ALA A 92 -5.90 4.71 3.37
C ALA A 92 -4.57 4.15 3.89
N SER A 93 -3.60 5.02 4.15
CA SER A 93 -2.29 4.65 4.70
C SER A 93 -2.43 4.02 6.09
N PHE A 94 -3.11 4.69 7.02
CA PHE A 94 -3.20 4.19 8.39
C PHE A 94 -4.11 2.96 8.50
N CYS A 95 -5.31 3.04 7.93
CA CYS A 95 -6.39 2.14 8.29
C CYS A 95 -6.38 0.83 7.47
N PRO A 96 -6.78 0.81 6.18
CA PRO A 96 -6.77 -0.43 5.42
C PRO A 96 -5.37 -0.94 5.06
N TYR A 97 -4.35 -0.07 4.95
CA TYR A 97 -3.00 -0.49 4.58
C TYR A 97 -2.17 -0.95 5.79
N ASN A 98 -1.96 -0.08 6.80
CA ASN A 98 -1.03 -0.39 7.89
C ASN A 98 -1.62 -1.31 8.96
N ILE A 99 -2.81 -1.00 9.52
CA ILE A 99 -3.40 -1.82 10.59
C ILE A 99 -4.35 -2.92 10.08
N GLY A 100 -4.81 -2.78 8.83
CA GLY A 100 -5.71 -3.67 8.14
C GLY A 100 -7.20 -3.32 8.29
N PRO A 101 -8.03 -3.57 7.26
CA PRO A 101 -9.42 -3.08 7.17
C PRO A 101 -10.36 -3.66 8.23
N GLY A 102 -10.02 -4.76 8.91
CA GLY A 102 -10.82 -5.32 10.00
C GLY A 102 -10.58 -4.66 11.37
N LYS A 103 -9.57 -3.78 11.46
CA LYS A 103 -9.31 -2.92 12.63
C LYS A 103 -9.75 -1.48 12.42
N CYS A 104 -10.24 -1.20 11.21
CA CYS A 104 -11.12 -0.10 10.88
C CYS A 104 -12.58 -0.51 11.18
#